data_AF-A0A7X4CVZ6-F1
#
_entry.id   AF-A0A7X4CVZ6-F1
#
_cell.length_a   1.000
_cell.length_b   1.000
_cell.length_c   1.000
_cell.angle_alpha   90.00
_cell.angle_beta   90.00
_cell.angle_gamma   90.00
#
_symmetry.space_group_name_H-M   'P 1'
#
loop_
_entity.id
_entity.type
_entity.pdbx_description
1 polymer ?
#
loop_
_entity_poly.entity_id
_entity_poly.type
_entity_poly.pdbx_seq_one_letter_code
_entity_poly.pdbx_strand_id
1 'polypeptide(L)'
;MASRRHPDDIPEDQVLKGTRGDDRLVVPEYGADETLSSGDWALYGGKGNDELRGTWSIERLFVYGGHGDDRIFGTRGGDQLYGDEGKDTIRAGHGNDKLYGGRGNDRLYGGHGTDELYGGQGDDKLFGGYGKDVLVGGGGSDTLYGGFGDDVLYGNTGEDFLDGGWGDDKLYGGAHNDILKGNEGSDRLYGGLGDDVLYGDQGAHRDGDMLYGGAGHDRLYGGGGEDILDGGTGNDVLTGGGGIRYWDAQTLIRTGWNLDEAERWDKGTDTFAGPSHARFCRIFLDAGH
;
A
#
# COMPACT_ATOMS: atom_id res chain seq x y z
N MET A 1 -6.39 16.80 25.07
CA MET A 1 -6.36 15.33 25.07
C MET A 1 -7.74 14.85 24.69
N ALA A 2 -8.00 14.62 23.40
CA ALA A 2 -9.28 14.07 22.96
C ALA A 2 -9.29 12.59 23.33
N SER A 3 -10.22 12.20 24.21
CA SER A 3 -10.48 10.80 24.53
C SER A 3 -10.80 10.07 23.22
N ARG A 4 -10.10 8.97 22.92
CA ARG A 4 -10.53 8.04 21.87
C ARG A 4 -11.83 7.40 22.37
N ARG A 5 -12.99 7.98 22.01
CA ARG A 5 -14.30 7.39 22.31
C ARG A 5 -14.42 6.08 21.53
N HIS A 6 -14.79 5.01 22.22
CA HIS A 6 -15.06 3.71 21.62
C HIS A 6 -16.42 3.79 20.89
N PRO A 7 -16.69 2.99 19.84
CA PRO A 7 -18.02 2.94 19.20
C PRO A 7 -19.17 2.72 20.19
N ASP A 8 -18.92 1.99 21.28
CA ASP A 8 -19.91 1.73 22.34
C ASP A 8 -20.22 2.96 23.21
N ASP A 9 -19.42 4.02 23.13
CA ASP A 9 -19.66 5.28 23.83
C ASP A 9 -20.55 6.25 23.01
N ILE A 10 -21.00 5.84 21.82
CA ILE A 10 -21.85 6.65 20.94
C ILE A 10 -23.30 6.61 21.46
N PRO A 11 -23.91 7.77 21.76
CA PRO A 11 -25.31 7.87 22.15
C PRO A 11 -26.26 7.18 21.16
N GLU A 12 -27.31 6.52 21.64
CA GLU A 12 -28.24 5.76 20.80
C GLU A 12 -28.93 6.63 19.72
N ASP A 13 -29.10 7.92 19.97
CA ASP A 13 -29.67 8.90 19.03
C ASP A 13 -28.70 9.31 17.90
N GLN A 14 -27.44 8.88 17.97
CA GLN A 14 -26.41 9.03 16.93
C GLN A 14 -26.10 7.71 16.21
N VAL A 15 -27.01 6.73 16.33
CA VAL A 15 -26.87 5.41 15.71
C VAL A 15 -27.99 5.16 14.70
N LEU A 16 -27.62 4.87 13.45
CA LEU A 16 -28.55 4.42 12.41
C LEU A 16 -28.33 2.93 12.12
N LYS A 17 -29.41 2.16 12.04
CA LYS A 17 -29.36 0.72 11.77
C LYS A 17 -30.30 0.38 10.62
N GLY A 18 -29.78 -0.32 9.63
CA GLY A 18 -30.51 -0.92 8.54
C GLY A 18 -31.17 -2.23 8.96
N THR A 19 -31.60 -2.98 7.97
CA THR A 19 -32.56 -4.06 8.04
C THR A 19 -31.95 -5.33 7.44
N ARG A 20 -32.72 -6.08 6.64
CA ARG A 20 -32.27 -7.31 5.98
C ARG A 20 -32.18 -7.18 4.46
N GLY A 21 -32.54 -6.03 3.91
CA GLY A 21 -32.41 -5.74 2.48
C GLY A 21 -31.86 -4.34 2.31
N ASP A 22 -31.67 -3.94 1.05
CA ASP A 22 -30.98 -2.71 0.68
C ASP A 22 -31.52 -1.46 1.40
N ASP A 23 -30.67 -0.84 2.19
CA ASP A 23 -30.95 0.32 3.01
C ASP A 23 -30.16 1.55 2.58
N ARG A 24 -30.72 2.73 2.86
CA ARG A 24 -30.04 4.01 2.66
C ARG A 24 -29.99 4.78 3.97
N LEU A 25 -28.82 4.82 4.59
CA LEU A 25 -28.57 5.46 5.87
C LEU A 25 -27.75 6.73 5.65
N VAL A 26 -28.30 7.88 6.05
CA VAL A 26 -27.64 9.18 5.88
C VAL A 26 -27.68 9.90 7.21
N VAL A 27 -26.53 10.30 7.72
CA VAL A 27 -26.46 11.15 8.92
C VAL A 27 -27.14 12.48 8.61
N PRO A 28 -28.00 13.02 9.49
CA PRO A 28 -28.59 14.35 9.28
C PRO A 28 -27.53 15.46 9.21
N GLU A 29 -27.77 16.50 8.39
CA GLU A 29 -26.91 17.70 8.39
C GLU A 29 -27.15 18.54 9.66
N TYR A 30 -26.06 18.98 10.29
CA TYR A 30 -26.13 19.86 11.46
C TYR A 30 -26.62 21.26 11.07
N GLY A 31 -27.60 21.80 11.81
CA GLY A 31 -28.20 23.13 11.56
C GLY A 31 -29.69 23.13 11.20
N ALA A 32 -30.33 21.96 11.05
CA ALA A 32 -31.79 21.83 10.98
C ALA A 32 -32.45 21.63 12.37
N ASP A 33 -31.68 21.18 13.35
CA ASP A 33 -32.09 20.97 14.75
C ASP A 33 -30.89 21.28 15.66
N GLU A 34 -31.04 22.23 16.60
CA GLU A 34 -29.98 22.72 17.50
C GLU A 34 -29.63 21.71 18.61
N THR A 35 -30.27 20.54 18.64
CA THR A 35 -30.07 19.50 19.67
C THR A 35 -29.06 18.40 19.28
N LEU A 36 -28.69 18.29 18.00
CA LEU A 36 -27.78 17.25 17.53
C LEU A 36 -26.32 17.66 17.72
N SER A 37 -25.57 17.06 18.65
CA SER A 37 -24.14 17.34 18.78
C SER A 37 -23.38 17.05 17.47
N SER A 38 -22.35 17.84 17.16
CA SER A 38 -21.29 17.54 16.18
C SER A 38 -20.45 16.29 16.52
N GLY A 39 -21.01 15.39 17.33
CA GLY A 39 -20.37 14.22 17.87
C GLY A 39 -20.23 13.10 16.86
N ASP A 40 -19.60 12.03 17.32
CA ASP A 40 -19.34 10.83 16.56
C ASP A 40 -20.66 10.10 16.21
N TRP A 41 -20.78 9.54 15.01
CA TRP A 41 -21.96 8.78 14.57
C TRP A 41 -21.61 7.34 14.22
N ALA A 42 -22.56 6.42 14.37
CA ALA A 42 -22.43 5.04 13.92
C ALA A 42 -23.55 4.61 12.98
N LEU A 43 -23.19 3.98 11.86
CA LEU A 43 -24.11 3.43 10.88
C LEU A 43 -23.85 1.93 10.74
N TYR A 44 -24.92 1.14 10.72
CA TYR A 44 -24.88 -0.31 10.53
C TYR A 44 -25.83 -0.68 9.38
N GLY A 45 -25.31 -1.15 8.25
CA GLY A 45 -26.12 -1.53 7.08
C GLY A 45 -26.91 -2.81 7.34
N GLY A 46 -26.21 -3.88 7.69
CA GLY A 46 -26.81 -5.13 8.10
C GLY A 46 -26.72 -6.17 6.99
N LYS A 47 -27.82 -6.40 6.26
CA LYS A 47 -27.80 -7.26 5.08
C LYS A 47 -28.42 -6.52 3.91
N GLY A 48 -27.94 -6.83 2.71
CA GLY A 48 -28.40 -6.17 1.49
C GLY A 48 -27.31 -5.26 0.98
N ASN A 49 -27.54 -4.65 -0.18
CA ASN A 49 -26.58 -3.72 -0.76
C ASN A 49 -26.94 -2.31 -0.28
N ASP A 50 -26.18 -1.79 0.67
CA ASP A 50 -26.53 -0.62 1.45
C ASP A 50 -25.76 0.63 0.97
N GLU A 51 -26.38 1.80 1.17
CA GLU A 51 -25.75 3.09 0.94
C GLU A 51 -25.65 3.87 2.27
N LEU A 52 -24.44 4.00 2.79
CA LEU A 52 -24.16 4.59 4.11
C LEU A 52 -23.35 5.88 3.95
N ARG A 53 -23.86 6.99 4.48
CA ARG A 53 -23.30 8.33 4.23
C ARG A 53 -23.19 9.19 5.49
N GLY A 54 -21.97 9.65 5.75
CA GLY A 54 -21.72 10.79 6.64
C GLY A 54 -22.04 12.14 5.99
N THR A 55 -21.98 13.21 6.79
CA THR A 55 -22.10 14.60 6.35
C THR A 55 -20.89 15.42 6.80
N TRP A 56 -20.73 16.59 6.17
CA TRP A 56 -19.56 17.46 6.32
C TRP A 56 -19.32 18.03 7.73
N SER A 57 -20.29 17.90 8.64
CA SER A 57 -20.26 18.50 9.98
C SER A 57 -19.81 17.53 11.08
N ILE A 58 -19.49 16.29 10.72
CA ILE A 58 -19.15 15.22 11.66
C ILE A 58 -17.63 15.12 11.79
N GLU A 59 -17.13 15.01 13.02
CA GLU A 59 -15.69 14.88 13.30
C GLU A 59 -15.17 13.44 13.17
N ARG A 60 -16.05 12.44 13.34
CA ARG A 60 -15.75 11.02 13.18
C ARG A 60 -17.00 10.21 12.89
N LEU A 61 -16.92 9.35 11.89
CA LEU A 61 -17.94 8.40 11.51
C LEU A 61 -17.44 6.97 11.71
N PHE A 62 -18.28 6.13 12.30
CA PHE A 62 -18.10 4.67 12.31
C PHE A 62 -19.15 4.06 11.39
N VAL A 63 -18.72 3.25 10.42
CA VAL A 63 -19.65 2.58 9.49
C VAL A 63 -19.32 1.11 9.40
N TYR A 64 -20.34 0.27 9.51
CA TYR A 64 -20.26 -1.17 9.26
C TYR A 64 -21.28 -1.50 8.16
N GLY A 65 -20.79 -1.92 6.98
CA GLY A 65 -21.60 -2.31 5.84
C GLY A 65 -22.40 -3.57 6.15
N GLY A 66 -21.67 -4.66 6.40
CA GLY A 66 -22.24 -5.93 6.84
C GLY A 66 -22.19 -6.96 5.72
N HIS A 67 -23.35 -7.43 5.27
CA HIS A 67 -23.40 -8.36 4.13
C HIS A 67 -23.98 -7.68 2.91
N GLY A 68 -23.28 -7.72 1.78
CA GLY A 68 -23.76 -7.21 0.49
C GLY A 68 -22.72 -6.33 -0.16
N ASP A 69 -23.04 -5.82 -1.35
CA ASP A 69 -22.17 -4.91 -2.08
C ASP A 69 -22.50 -3.47 -1.66
N ASP A 70 -21.78 -2.94 -0.68
CA ASP A 70 -22.10 -1.68 -0.01
C ASP A 70 -21.38 -0.47 -0.60
N ARG A 71 -22.00 0.70 -0.41
CA ARG A 71 -21.45 2.00 -0.80
C ARG A 71 -21.34 2.90 0.41
N ILE A 72 -20.13 3.06 0.89
CA ILE A 72 -19.82 3.81 2.12
C ILE A 72 -19.15 5.14 1.77
N PHE A 73 -19.64 6.23 2.37
CA PHE A 73 -19.09 7.56 2.23
C PHE A 73 -18.83 8.17 3.61
N GLY A 74 -17.56 8.45 3.89
CA GLY A 74 -17.10 9.16 5.07
C GLY A 74 -17.36 10.67 5.00
N THR A 75 -16.52 11.41 5.70
CA THR A 75 -16.74 12.80 6.09
C THR A 75 -15.50 13.67 5.77
N ARG A 76 -15.31 14.75 6.56
CA ARG A 76 -14.06 15.51 6.60
C ARG A 76 -13.20 15.18 7.83
N GLY A 77 -13.75 14.38 8.73
CA GLY A 77 -13.14 13.95 9.98
C GLY A 77 -12.38 12.65 9.81
N GLY A 78 -11.70 12.19 10.87
CA GLY A 78 -11.00 10.91 10.84
C GLY A 78 -11.93 9.76 11.15
N ASP A 79 -12.33 9.02 10.13
CA ASP A 79 -13.38 8.02 10.10
C ASP A 79 -12.86 6.59 10.26
N GLN A 80 -13.75 5.66 10.60
CA GLN A 80 -13.51 4.21 10.56
C GLN A 80 -14.63 3.52 9.80
N LEU A 81 -14.29 2.94 8.66
CA LEU A 81 -15.25 2.44 7.67
C LEU A 81 -14.95 0.97 7.37
N TYR A 82 -15.94 0.10 7.57
CA TYR A 82 -15.84 -1.35 7.37
C TYR A 82 -16.87 -1.77 6.31
N GLY A 83 -16.40 -2.39 5.22
CA GLY A 83 -17.26 -3.00 4.19
C GLY A 83 -17.85 -4.33 4.66
N ASP A 84 -17.01 -5.16 5.27
CA ASP A 84 -17.30 -6.49 5.80
C ASP A 84 -17.38 -7.60 4.71
N GLU A 85 -18.56 -8.10 4.34
CA GLU A 85 -18.70 -9.14 3.33
C GLU A 85 -19.38 -8.61 2.06
N GLY A 86 -18.77 -8.83 0.91
CA GLY A 86 -19.33 -8.49 -0.39
C GLY A 86 -18.36 -7.64 -1.17
N LYS A 87 -18.82 -7.03 -2.26
CA LYS A 87 -17.98 -6.17 -3.09
C LYS A 87 -18.28 -4.71 -2.78
N ASP A 88 -17.46 -4.12 -1.94
CA ASP A 88 -17.72 -2.82 -1.36
C ASP A 88 -17.02 -1.69 -2.10
N THR A 89 -17.58 -0.50 -1.96
CA THR A 89 -16.95 0.75 -2.39
C THR A 89 -16.98 1.75 -1.25
N ILE A 90 -15.81 2.04 -0.70
CA ILE A 90 -15.61 2.92 0.46
C ILE A 90 -14.86 4.17 0.02
N ARG A 91 -15.40 5.36 0.33
CA ARG A 91 -14.74 6.65 0.10
C ARG A 91 -14.71 7.45 1.40
N ALA A 92 -13.55 7.62 2.00
CA ALA A 92 -13.45 8.24 3.31
C ALA A 92 -13.51 9.77 3.24
N GLY A 93 -12.73 10.41 2.37
CA GLY A 93 -12.90 11.83 2.03
C GLY A 93 -11.71 12.67 2.45
N HIS A 94 -11.88 13.52 3.46
CA HIS A 94 -10.74 14.17 4.11
C HIS A 94 -10.66 13.65 5.53
N GLY A 95 -9.48 13.70 6.13
CA GLY A 95 -9.27 13.23 7.49
C GLY A 95 -8.14 12.23 7.52
N ASN A 96 -7.85 11.69 8.70
CA ASN A 96 -6.94 10.55 8.80
C ASN A 96 -7.84 9.35 9.06
N ASP A 97 -8.10 8.59 8.02
CA ASP A 97 -9.16 7.60 7.96
C ASP A 97 -8.62 6.18 8.10
N LYS A 98 -9.48 5.26 8.55
CA LYS A 98 -9.22 3.82 8.53
C LYS A 98 -10.30 3.10 7.76
N LEU A 99 -9.91 2.39 6.71
CA LEU A 99 -10.81 1.67 5.82
C LEU A 99 -10.47 0.18 5.83
N TYR A 100 -11.50 -0.64 5.94
CA TYR A 100 -11.40 -2.10 5.87
C TYR A 100 -12.40 -2.60 4.84
N GLY A 101 -11.93 -3.24 3.76
CA GLY A 101 -12.77 -3.87 2.75
C GLY A 101 -13.43 -5.11 3.34
N GLY A 102 -12.62 -6.10 3.69
CA GLY A 102 -13.07 -7.32 4.35
C GLY A 102 -12.96 -8.52 3.42
N ARG A 103 -14.09 -9.13 3.06
CA ARG A 103 -14.15 -10.23 2.10
C ARG A 103 -14.84 -9.79 0.84
N GLY A 104 -14.19 -9.97 -0.30
CA GLY A 104 -14.72 -9.70 -1.63
C GLY A 104 -13.72 -8.85 -2.40
N ASN A 105 -14.17 -8.27 -3.52
CA ASN A 105 -13.25 -7.54 -4.42
C ASN A 105 -13.54 -6.04 -4.33
N ASP A 106 -12.97 -5.40 -3.32
CA ASP A 106 -13.37 -4.10 -2.80
C ASP A 106 -12.67 -2.94 -3.51
N ARG A 107 -13.21 -1.73 -3.30
CA ARG A 107 -12.62 -0.46 -3.74
C ARG A 107 -12.56 0.52 -2.59
N LEU A 108 -11.35 0.86 -2.17
CA LEU A 108 -11.11 1.75 -1.04
C LEU A 108 -10.43 3.03 -1.53
N TYR A 109 -10.96 4.18 -1.14
CA TYR A 109 -10.41 5.50 -1.44
C TYR A 109 -10.22 6.27 -0.13
N GLY A 110 -8.97 6.52 0.28
CA GLY A 110 -8.62 7.31 1.46
C GLY A 110 -8.99 8.77 1.26
N GLY A 111 -8.33 9.42 0.29
CA GLY A 111 -8.65 10.76 -0.14
C GLY A 111 -7.58 11.74 0.30
N HIS A 112 -7.86 12.60 1.29
CA HIS A 112 -6.90 13.57 1.80
C HIS A 112 -6.61 13.33 3.27
N GLY A 113 -5.35 13.09 3.61
CA GLY A 113 -4.83 13.01 4.96
C GLY A 113 -3.87 11.82 5.08
N THR A 114 -3.69 11.31 6.28
CA THR A 114 -2.83 10.15 6.52
C THR A 114 -3.75 8.97 6.79
N ASP A 115 -3.98 8.17 5.76
CA ASP A 115 -5.00 7.12 5.75
C ASP A 115 -4.39 5.72 5.91
N GLU A 116 -5.16 4.81 6.52
CA GLU A 116 -4.83 3.38 6.57
C GLU A 116 -5.92 2.57 5.86
N LEU A 117 -5.56 1.87 4.78
CA LEU A 117 -6.47 1.09 3.95
C LEU A 117 -6.08 -0.39 4.00
N TYR A 118 -7.04 -1.25 4.31
CA TYR A 118 -6.88 -2.70 4.36
C TYR A 118 -7.90 -3.36 3.43
N GLY A 119 -7.45 -4.02 2.36
CA GLY A 119 -8.30 -4.74 1.39
C GLY A 119 -8.93 -5.96 2.02
N GLY A 120 -8.11 -6.94 2.40
CA GLY A 120 -8.54 -8.12 3.14
C GLY A 120 -8.41 -9.40 2.31
N GLN A 121 -9.52 -9.98 1.89
CA GLN A 121 -9.57 -11.20 1.09
C GLN A 121 -10.32 -10.94 -0.21
N GLY A 122 -9.72 -11.25 -1.35
CA GLY A 122 -10.26 -11.04 -2.69
C GLY A 122 -9.34 -10.10 -3.48
N ASP A 123 -9.73 -9.78 -4.71
CA ASP A 123 -8.90 -8.92 -5.57
C ASP A 123 -9.32 -7.45 -5.37
N ASP A 124 -8.59 -6.73 -4.54
CA ASP A 124 -8.94 -5.40 -4.06
C ASP A 124 -8.28 -4.27 -4.84
N LYS A 125 -8.88 -3.08 -4.77
CA LYS A 125 -8.28 -1.84 -5.30
C LYS A 125 -8.24 -0.76 -4.25
N LEU A 126 -7.03 -0.35 -3.88
CA LEU A 126 -6.78 0.64 -2.83
C LEU A 126 -6.14 1.89 -3.45
N PHE A 127 -6.65 3.05 -3.06
CA PHE A 127 -6.15 4.36 -3.49
C PHE A 127 -5.95 5.23 -2.24
N GLY A 128 -4.70 5.51 -1.87
CA GLY A 128 -4.35 6.36 -0.72
C GLY A 128 -4.81 7.81 -0.95
N GLY A 129 -4.26 8.44 -1.98
CA GLY A 129 -4.67 9.77 -2.41
C GLY A 129 -3.60 10.81 -2.08
N TYR A 130 -3.89 11.72 -1.16
CA TYR A 130 -2.96 12.75 -0.73
C TYR A 130 -2.60 12.55 0.74
N GLY A 131 -1.32 12.36 1.02
CA GLY A 131 -0.74 12.47 2.35
C GLY A 131 0.32 11.41 2.57
N LYS A 132 0.26 10.68 3.67
CA LYS A 132 1.24 9.62 3.94
C LYS A 132 0.46 8.40 4.32
N ASP A 133 0.19 7.56 3.35
CA ASP A 133 -0.82 6.53 3.45
C ASP A 133 -0.17 5.16 3.68
N VAL A 134 -0.93 4.28 4.33
CA VAL A 134 -0.57 2.87 4.50
C VAL A 134 -1.63 2.02 3.83
N LEU A 135 -1.23 1.27 2.81
CA LEU A 135 -2.12 0.41 2.04
C LEU A 135 -1.69 -1.05 2.21
N VAL A 136 -2.64 -1.91 2.53
CA VAL A 136 -2.42 -3.35 2.71
C VAL A 136 -3.46 -4.09 1.86
N GLY A 137 -3.00 -4.78 0.81
CA GLY A 137 -3.86 -5.59 -0.08
C GLY A 137 -4.44 -6.77 0.67
N GLY A 138 -3.59 -7.74 1.02
CA GLY A 138 -3.97 -8.88 1.84
C GLY A 138 -3.85 -10.19 1.07
N GLY A 139 -4.97 -10.88 0.85
CA GLY A 139 -4.97 -12.10 0.06
C GLY A 139 -5.79 -11.95 -1.20
N GLY A 140 -5.18 -12.21 -2.35
CA GLY A 140 -5.80 -12.01 -3.66
C GLY A 140 -4.85 -11.25 -4.56
N SER A 141 -5.24 -10.98 -5.81
CA SER A 141 -4.43 -10.17 -6.71
C SER A 141 -4.85 -8.71 -6.61
N ASP A 142 -4.12 -7.94 -5.80
CA ASP A 142 -4.50 -6.59 -5.41
C ASP A 142 -3.88 -5.52 -6.31
N THR A 143 -4.52 -4.35 -6.34
CA THR A 143 -3.98 -3.15 -7.00
C THR A 143 -3.93 -1.98 -6.03
N LEU A 144 -2.73 -1.54 -5.67
CA LEU A 144 -2.49 -0.47 -4.69
C LEU A 144 -1.86 0.74 -5.37
N TYR A 145 -2.44 1.92 -5.13
CA TYR A 145 -1.91 3.22 -5.55
C TYR A 145 -1.72 4.11 -4.32
N GLY A 146 -0.48 4.48 -3.99
CA GLY A 146 -0.16 5.41 -2.90
C GLY A 146 -0.70 6.80 -3.20
N GLY A 147 -0.19 7.40 -4.27
CA GLY A 147 -0.66 8.69 -4.77
C GLY A 147 0.38 9.78 -4.52
N PHE A 148 0.04 10.76 -3.68
CA PHE A 148 0.92 11.85 -3.31
C PHE A 148 1.37 11.76 -1.86
N GLY A 149 2.68 11.84 -1.67
CA GLY A 149 3.42 11.89 -0.42
C GLY A 149 4.13 10.56 -0.15
N ASP A 150 4.72 10.42 1.03
CA ASP A 150 5.59 9.27 1.33
C ASP A 150 4.73 8.12 1.86
N ASP A 151 4.45 7.14 1.01
CA ASP A 151 3.48 6.07 1.24
C ASP A 151 4.16 4.72 1.57
N VAL A 152 3.38 3.82 2.18
CA VAL A 152 3.80 2.44 2.46
C VAL A 152 2.76 1.45 1.96
N LEU A 153 3.15 0.61 1.00
CA LEU A 153 2.27 -0.34 0.32
C LEU A 153 2.73 -1.78 0.60
N TYR A 154 1.78 -2.65 0.95
CA TYR A 154 1.98 -4.09 1.17
C TYR A 154 1.00 -4.90 0.32
N GLY A 155 1.48 -5.66 -0.65
CA GLY A 155 0.66 -6.63 -1.40
C GLY A 155 0.28 -7.84 -0.54
N ASN A 156 1.30 -8.45 0.07
CA ASN A 156 1.27 -9.67 0.88
C ASN A 156 1.19 -10.95 0.05
N THR A 157 0.00 -11.44 -0.30
CA THR A 157 -0.13 -12.74 -0.97
C THR A 157 -1.02 -12.64 -2.20
N GLY A 158 -0.47 -13.07 -3.33
CA GLY A 158 -1.17 -13.07 -4.61
C GLY A 158 -0.31 -12.32 -5.63
N GLU A 159 -0.73 -12.28 -6.89
CA GLU A 159 0.01 -11.51 -7.90
C GLU A 159 -0.46 -10.05 -7.83
N ASP A 160 0.33 -9.18 -7.21
CA ASP A 160 -0.05 -7.82 -6.85
C ASP A 160 0.55 -6.77 -7.79
N PHE A 161 -0.14 -5.64 -7.92
CA PHE A 161 0.37 -4.42 -8.56
C PHE A 161 0.43 -3.28 -7.55
N LEU A 162 1.63 -2.76 -7.31
CA LEU A 162 1.89 -1.64 -6.39
C LEU A 162 2.50 -0.46 -7.15
N ASP A 163 1.94 0.72 -6.93
CA ASP A 163 2.38 1.98 -7.53
C ASP A 163 2.45 3.04 -6.40
N GLY A 164 3.68 3.44 -6.04
CA GLY A 164 3.93 4.42 -4.97
C GLY A 164 3.40 5.80 -5.36
N GLY A 165 3.92 6.32 -6.47
CA GLY A 165 3.44 7.56 -7.05
C GLY A 165 4.46 8.68 -6.80
N TRP A 166 4.05 9.74 -6.12
CA TRP A 166 4.88 10.91 -5.88
C TRP A 166 5.32 10.94 -4.42
N GLY A 167 6.61 10.85 -4.13
CA GLY A 167 7.12 10.89 -2.76
C GLY A 167 8.15 9.80 -2.55
N ASP A 168 8.76 9.76 -1.36
CA ASP A 168 9.72 8.71 -1.04
C ASP A 168 8.99 7.49 -0.46
N ASP A 169 8.69 6.51 -1.30
CA ASP A 169 7.77 5.42 -1.00
C ASP A 169 8.47 4.13 -0.54
N LYS A 170 7.69 3.25 0.10
CA LYS A 170 8.09 1.88 0.44
C LYS A 170 7.07 0.88 -0.06
N LEU A 171 7.50 0.00 -0.96
CA LEU A 171 6.64 -1.01 -1.57
C LEU A 171 7.16 -2.41 -1.20
N TYR A 172 6.26 -3.27 -0.74
CA TYR A 172 6.51 -4.66 -0.40
C TYR A 172 5.53 -5.53 -1.20
N GLY A 173 6.03 -6.28 -2.19
CA GLY A 173 5.22 -7.21 -3.00
C GLY A 173 4.70 -8.35 -2.13
N GLY A 174 5.62 -9.16 -1.62
CA GLY A 174 5.30 -10.22 -0.68
C GLY A 174 5.57 -11.59 -1.28
N ALA A 175 4.52 -12.32 -1.64
CA ALA A 175 4.63 -13.64 -2.21
C ALA A 175 3.84 -13.74 -3.51
N HIS A 176 4.37 -14.52 -4.45
CA HIS A 176 3.99 -14.64 -5.87
C HIS A 176 4.63 -13.53 -6.71
N ASN A 177 4.25 -13.44 -7.98
CA ASN A 177 4.94 -12.62 -8.94
C ASN A 177 4.30 -11.23 -8.97
N ASP A 178 4.99 -10.24 -8.42
CA ASP A 178 4.47 -8.91 -8.21
C ASP A 178 5.06 -7.89 -9.20
N ILE A 179 4.33 -6.79 -9.40
CA ILE A 179 4.80 -5.63 -10.15
C ILE A 179 4.82 -4.41 -9.24
N LEU A 180 6.01 -3.87 -8.98
CA LEU A 180 6.21 -2.71 -8.12
C LEU A 180 6.75 -1.53 -8.93
N LYS A 181 6.21 -0.34 -8.69
CA LYS A 181 6.64 0.92 -9.28
C LYS A 181 6.82 1.99 -8.20
N GLY A 182 8.04 2.48 -8.01
CA GLY A 182 8.31 3.63 -7.16
C GLY A 182 7.73 4.92 -7.76
N ASN A 183 8.10 5.17 -9.02
CA ASN A 183 7.80 6.37 -9.81
C ASN A 183 8.66 7.58 -9.47
N GLU A 184 8.14 8.58 -8.76
CA GLU A 184 8.85 9.84 -8.53
C GLU A 184 9.25 9.99 -7.07
N GLY A 185 10.52 9.77 -6.76
CA GLY A 185 11.05 9.91 -5.40
C GLY A 185 12.29 9.07 -5.21
N SER A 186 12.79 8.98 -3.98
CA SER A 186 13.83 8.01 -3.63
C SER A 186 13.21 6.82 -2.92
N ASP A 187 12.87 5.80 -3.70
CA ASP A 187 11.98 4.73 -3.28
C ASP A 187 12.71 3.50 -2.74
N ARG A 188 11.98 2.67 -2.01
CA ARG A 188 12.44 1.34 -1.59
C ARG A 188 11.43 0.28 -1.99
N LEU A 189 11.85 -0.60 -2.90
CA LEU A 189 11.04 -1.67 -3.43
C LEU A 189 11.61 -3.03 -2.99
N TYR A 190 10.73 -3.89 -2.48
CA TYR A 190 11.05 -5.25 -2.08
C TYR A 190 10.07 -6.20 -2.78
N GLY A 191 10.56 -7.02 -3.72
CA GLY A 191 9.74 -8.01 -4.43
C GLY A 191 9.25 -9.10 -3.48
N GLY A 192 10.18 -9.86 -2.92
CA GLY A 192 9.88 -10.87 -1.90
C GLY A 192 10.10 -12.28 -2.41
N LEU A 193 9.05 -13.10 -2.43
CA LEU A 193 9.09 -14.46 -2.97
C LEU A 193 8.35 -14.49 -4.30
N GLY A 194 8.98 -14.94 -5.38
CA GLY A 194 8.35 -15.00 -6.69
C GLY A 194 9.24 -14.38 -7.74
N ASP A 195 8.82 -14.44 -9.00
CA ASP A 195 9.52 -13.82 -10.11
C ASP A 195 8.97 -12.40 -10.30
N ASP A 196 9.58 -11.42 -9.65
CA ASP A 196 9.05 -10.06 -9.52
C ASP A 196 9.55 -9.11 -10.60
N VAL A 197 8.82 -8.01 -10.78
CA VAL A 197 9.23 -6.90 -11.66
C VAL A 197 9.18 -5.57 -10.90
N LEU A 198 10.35 -4.99 -10.67
CA LEU A 198 10.53 -3.76 -9.92
C LEU A 198 11.00 -2.62 -10.83
N TYR A 199 10.33 -1.48 -10.77
CA TYR A 199 10.71 -0.24 -11.42
C TYR A 199 10.94 0.84 -10.35
N GLY A 200 12.16 1.36 -10.24
CA GLY A 200 12.46 2.52 -9.41
C GLY A 200 11.78 3.76 -10.00
N ASP A 201 12.39 4.34 -11.02
CA ASP A 201 11.82 5.50 -11.71
C ASP A 201 11.09 5.17 -13.02
N GLN A 202 10.13 6.04 -13.38
CA GLN A 202 9.76 6.28 -14.77
C GLN A 202 10.35 7.61 -15.27
N GLY A 203 11.35 7.57 -16.15
CA GLY A 203 11.79 8.76 -16.90
C GLY A 203 13.23 9.20 -16.63
N ALA A 204 13.49 10.52 -16.68
CA ALA A 204 14.83 11.10 -16.57
C ALA A 204 15.11 11.71 -15.18
N HIS A 205 14.47 11.14 -14.15
CA HIS A 205 14.64 11.56 -12.77
C HIS A 205 16.07 11.24 -12.29
N ARG A 206 16.51 11.91 -11.22
CA ARG A 206 17.88 11.79 -10.69
C ARG A 206 17.90 11.24 -9.28
N ASP A 207 16.73 10.83 -8.80
CA ASP A 207 16.50 10.33 -7.47
C ASP A 207 17.07 8.91 -7.38
N GLY A 208 17.40 8.45 -6.18
CA GLY A 208 18.19 7.23 -6.01
C GLY A 208 17.39 6.15 -5.32
N ASP A 209 17.02 5.11 -6.07
CA ASP A 209 16.16 4.05 -5.55
C ASP A 209 16.93 2.88 -4.95
N MET A 210 16.25 2.11 -4.11
CA MET A 210 16.74 0.82 -3.64
C MET A 210 15.75 -0.28 -4.02
N LEU A 211 16.17 -1.18 -4.92
CA LEU A 211 15.37 -2.29 -5.41
C LEU A 211 15.98 -3.60 -4.92
N TYR A 212 15.18 -4.41 -4.23
CA TYR A 212 15.53 -5.73 -3.74
C TYR A 212 14.56 -6.75 -4.34
N GLY A 213 15.04 -7.64 -5.23
CA GLY A 213 14.23 -8.68 -5.87
C GLY A 213 13.74 -9.70 -4.84
N GLY A 214 14.68 -10.42 -4.23
CA GLY A 214 14.37 -11.35 -3.16
C GLY A 214 14.67 -12.78 -3.59
N ALA A 215 13.66 -13.65 -3.63
CA ALA A 215 13.84 -15.02 -4.07
C ALA A 215 12.98 -15.31 -5.30
N GLY A 216 13.62 -15.64 -6.42
CA GLY A 216 12.95 -15.96 -7.67
C GLY A 216 13.78 -15.47 -8.85
N HIS A 217 13.16 -15.28 -10.00
CA HIS A 217 13.82 -14.77 -11.20
C HIS A 217 13.34 -13.34 -11.49
N ASP A 218 14.01 -12.38 -10.86
CA ASP A 218 13.52 -11.02 -10.76
C ASP A 218 13.99 -10.13 -11.91
N ARG A 219 13.24 -9.08 -12.19
CA ARG A 219 13.61 -8.02 -13.12
C ARG A 219 13.59 -6.67 -12.42
N LEU A 220 14.77 -6.09 -12.24
CA LEU A 220 14.93 -4.82 -11.56
C LEU A 220 15.34 -3.74 -12.57
N TYR A 221 14.56 -2.67 -12.63
CA TYR A 221 14.77 -1.53 -13.50
C TYR A 221 14.96 -0.27 -12.65
N GLY A 222 16.22 0.17 -12.46
CA GLY A 222 16.53 1.35 -11.64
C GLY A 222 16.03 2.66 -12.27
N GLY A 223 16.16 2.80 -13.60
CA GLY A 223 15.65 3.98 -14.29
C GLY A 223 16.66 5.13 -14.31
N GLY A 224 16.31 6.26 -13.69
CA GLY A 224 17.14 7.46 -13.61
C GLY A 224 18.27 7.32 -12.61
N GLY A 225 18.81 8.44 -12.14
CA GLY A 225 19.57 8.51 -10.87
C GLY A 225 20.68 7.50 -10.51
N GLU A 226 21.00 7.49 -9.20
CA GLU A 226 22.02 6.64 -8.58
C GLU A 226 21.38 5.51 -7.76
N ASP A 227 20.97 4.46 -8.46
CA ASP A 227 20.20 3.37 -7.86
C ASP A 227 21.08 2.32 -7.17
N ILE A 228 20.44 1.58 -6.26
CA ILE A 228 20.94 0.36 -5.64
C ILE A 228 20.03 -0.79 -6.07
N LEU A 229 20.59 -1.78 -6.76
CA LEU A 229 19.85 -2.97 -7.19
C LEU A 229 20.51 -4.22 -6.60
N ASP A 230 19.70 -5.06 -5.96
CA ASP A 230 20.05 -6.38 -5.41
C ASP A 230 19.00 -7.39 -5.87
N GLY A 231 19.41 -8.36 -6.69
CA GLY A 231 18.50 -9.41 -7.20
C GLY A 231 18.10 -10.42 -6.12
N GLY A 232 19.00 -10.69 -5.17
CA GLY A 232 18.82 -11.74 -4.18
C GLY A 232 19.21 -13.11 -4.71
N THR A 233 18.31 -14.10 -4.58
CA THR A 233 18.56 -15.48 -5.00
C THR A 233 17.80 -15.81 -6.28
N GLY A 234 18.48 -16.44 -7.21
CA GLY A 234 17.87 -16.91 -8.46
C GLY A 234 18.58 -16.28 -9.63
N ASN A 235 17.94 -16.24 -10.80
CA ASN A 235 18.58 -15.71 -12.01
C ASN A 235 17.91 -14.42 -12.38
N ASP A 236 18.55 -13.31 -12.02
CA ASP A 236 17.93 -12.02 -12.06
C ASP A 236 18.41 -11.20 -13.26
N VAL A 237 17.60 -10.21 -13.64
CA VAL A 237 17.94 -9.23 -14.67
C VAL A 237 17.94 -7.85 -14.04
N LEU A 238 19.13 -7.28 -13.87
CA LEU A 238 19.32 -5.97 -13.25
C LEU A 238 19.68 -4.97 -14.36
N THR A 239 18.81 -4.00 -14.56
CA THR A 239 18.97 -2.91 -15.53
C THR A 239 18.90 -1.57 -14.83
N GLY A 240 20.03 -0.92 -14.55
CA GLY A 240 20.01 0.42 -13.96
C GLY A 240 20.25 1.56 -14.97
N GLY A 241 20.24 2.79 -14.44
CA GLY A 241 20.54 4.03 -15.15
C GLY A 241 21.98 4.56 -15.06
N GLY A 242 22.12 5.88 -14.88
CA GLY A 242 23.41 6.57 -14.83
C GLY A 242 23.88 6.83 -13.41
N GLY A 243 24.70 5.94 -12.83
CA GLY A 243 25.24 6.12 -11.47
C GLY A 243 25.02 4.96 -10.49
N ILE A 244 24.64 3.80 -11.03
CA ILE A 244 24.19 2.60 -10.31
C ILE A 244 25.30 1.95 -9.47
N ARG A 245 24.88 1.36 -8.34
CA ARG A 245 25.62 0.38 -7.53
C ARG A 245 24.87 -0.96 -7.51
N TYR A 246 25.49 -2.00 -8.06
CA TYR A 246 24.97 -3.38 -7.99
C TYR A 246 25.51 -4.11 -6.75
N TRP A 247 24.66 -4.90 -6.11
CA TRP A 247 25.04 -5.88 -5.09
C TRP A 247 24.70 -7.27 -5.59
N ASP A 248 25.71 -8.03 -5.99
CA ASP A 248 25.56 -9.47 -6.24
C ASP A 248 26.85 -10.19 -5.80
N ALA A 249 26.73 -11.46 -5.40
CA ALA A 249 27.86 -12.25 -4.92
C ALA A 249 28.86 -12.61 -6.05
N GLN A 250 28.44 -12.54 -7.31
CA GLN A 250 29.23 -12.94 -8.47
C GLN A 250 30.14 -11.82 -9.00
N THR A 251 29.84 -10.54 -8.74
CA THR A 251 30.65 -9.39 -9.14
C THR A 251 31.82 -9.14 -8.19
N LEU A 252 31.83 -9.77 -7.01
CA LEU A 252 33.02 -9.92 -6.17
C LEU A 252 34.13 -10.79 -6.80
N ILE A 253 33.78 -11.70 -7.73
CA ILE A 253 34.73 -12.61 -8.40
C ILE A 253 35.71 -11.85 -9.32
N ARG A 254 35.35 -10.66 -9.83
CA ARG A 254 36.26 -9.81 -10.62
C ARG A 254 37.24 -8.98 -9.78
N THR A 255 37.14 -9.00 -8.45
CA THR A 255 37.98 -8.22 -7.53
C THR A 255 38.91 -9.05 -6.63
N GLY A 256 38.94 -10.38 -6.81
CA GLY A 256 39.94 -11.26 -6.20
C GLY A 256 39.61 -11.80 -4.80
N TRP A 257 38.34 -12.17 -4.54
CA TRP A 257 37.93 -12.84 -3.30
C TRP A 257 37.97 -14.38 -3.39
N ASN A 258 38.10 -15.03 -2.24
CA ASN A 258 38.17 -16.49 -2.07
C ASN A 258 36.78 -17.14 -2.21
N LEU A 259 36.71 -18.25 -2.95
CA LEU A 259 35.48 -18.94 -3.41
C LEU A 259 34.56 -19.43 -2.27
N ASP A 260 35.11 -19.75 -1.10
CA ASP A 260 34.38 -20.50 -0.06
C ASP A 260 33.31 -19.68 0.69
N GLU A 261 33.33 -18.34 0.61
CA GLU A 261 32.37 -17.46 1.32
C GLU A 261 31.24 -16.93 0.42
N ALA A 262 31.47 -16.80 -0.90
CA ALA A 262 30.49 -16.28 -1.87
C ALA A 262 29.47 -17.34 -2.32
N GLU A 263 29.88 -18.61 -2.44
CA GLU A 263 29.01 -19.73 -2.86
C GLU A 263 27.93 -20.11 -1.85
N ARG A 264 27.88 -19.47 -0.67
CA ARG A 264 26.94 -19.82 0.39
C ARG A 264 25.57 -19.13 0.27
N TRP A 265 25.42 -18.11 -0.58
CA TRP A 265 24.29 -17.19 -0.54
C TRP A 265 23.54 -16.99 -1.86
N ASP A 266 24.18 -17.17 -3.01
CA ASP A 266 23.53 -17.10 -4.32
C ASP A 266 23.94 -18.32 -5.19
N LYS A 267 22.96 -18.92 -5.86
CA LYS A 267 23.11 -20.12 -6.71
C LYS A 267 22.73 -19.88 -8.18
N GLY A 268 22.41 -18.65 -8.57
CA GLY A 268 21.94 -18.33 -9.91
C GLY A 268 23.00 -17.86 -10.90
N THR A 269 22.56 -17.24 -12.00
CA THR A 269 23.41 -16.61 -13.02
C THR A 269 22.77 -15.28 -13.44
N ASP A 270 23.06 -14.21 -12.71
CA ASP A 270 22.45 -12.91 -12.93
C ASP A 270 22.96 -12.22 -14.19
N THR A 271 22.10 -11.40 -14.79
CA THR A 271 22.40 -10.61 -16.00
C THR A 271 22.31 -9.11 -15.70
N PHE A 272 23.39 -8.39 -16.03
CA PHE A 272 23.48 -6.94 -15.86
C PHE A 272 23.42 -6.20 -17.19
N ALA A 273 22.57 -5.17 -17.29
CA ALA A 273 22.47 -4.28 -18.44
C ALA A 273 22.50 -2.80 -18.02
N GLY A 274 23.28 -1.95 -18.71
CA GLY A 274 23.30 -0.50 -18.44
C GLY A 274 24.52 0.22 -19.02
N PRO A 275 24.48 1.57 -19.17
CA PRO A 275 25.62 2.35 -19.64
C PRO A 275 26.80 2.29 -18.65
N SER A 276 28.01 2.44 -19.20
CA SER A 276 29.32 2.02 -18.67
C SER A 276 29.87 2.74 -17.41
N HIS A 277 29.03 3.13 -16.45
CA HIS A 277 29.45 3.77 -15.19
C HIS A 277 28.99 3.04 -13.92
N ALA A 278 28.69 1.74 -14.00
CA ALA A 278 28.43 0.93 -12.82
C ALA A 278 29.63 1.01 -11.86
N ARG A 279 29.43 1.57 -10.66
CA ARG A 279 30.43 1.55 -9.60
C ARG A 279 30.07 0.40 -8.67
N PHE A 280 30.82 -0.69 -8.75
CA PHE A 280 30.74 -1.75 -7.76
C PHE A 280 31.17 -1.17 -6.40
N CYS A 281 30.22 -1.04 -5.48
CA CYS A 281 30.52 -0.55 -4.15
C CYS A 281 30.84 -1.73 -3.25
N ARG A 282 32.04 -1.71 -2.66
CA ARG A 282 32.48 -2.66 -1.65
C ARG A 282 32.22 -2.02 -0.30
N ILE A 283 31.28 -2.52 0.50
CA ILE A 283 31.21 -2.13 1.92
C ILE A 283 31.06 -3.35 2.82
N PHE A 284 31.89 -3.32 3.86
CA PHE A 284 32.01 -4.26 4.97
C PHE A 284 30.69 -4.40 5.72
N LEU A 285 30.25 -5.63 5.95
CA LEU A 285 29.39 -5.91 7.09
C LEU A 285 30.25 -5.85 8.36
N ASP A 286 29.82 -4.99 9.27
CA ASP A 286 30.34 -4.86 10.62
C ASP A 286 30.22 -6.22 11.33
N ALA A 287 31.34 -6.95 11.42
CA ALA A 287 31.43 -8.14 12.24
C ALA A 287 31.50 -7.68 13.70
N GLY A 288 30.33 -7.60 14.34
CA GLY A 288 30.23 -7.46 15.79
C GLY A 288 31.04 -8.56 16.48
N HIS A 289 32.11 -8.15 17.15
CA HIS A 289 32.80 -8.91 18.18
C HIS A 289 32.05 -8.84 19.51
#